data_AF-A0A3R8TEK9-F1
#
_entry.id   AF-A0A3R8TEK9-F1
#
_cell.length_a   1.000
_cell.length_b   1.000
_cell.length_c   1.000
_cell.angle_alpha   90.00
_cell.angle_beta   90.00
_cell.angle_gamma   90.00
#
_symmetry.space_group_name_H-M   'P 1'
#
loop_
_entity.id
_entity.type
_entity.pdbx_description
1 polymer ?
#
loop_
_entity_poly.entity_id
_entity_poly.type
_entity_poly.pdbx_seq_one_letter_code
_entity_poly.pdbx_strand_id
1 'polypeptide(L)' 'MSARRMLKVDMNGEPAEVVVTEVTPGRWSWSIRREGQSLVGSTMPLPTGQAAMQAALNEVRNASAQEPHKTA' A
#
# COMPACT_ATOMS: atom_id res chain seq x y z
N MET A 1 8.29 -17.05 12.14
CA MET A 1 8.02 -15.60 12.16
C MET A 1 7.53 -15.22 10.76
N SER A 2 6.34 -14.62 10.62
CA SER A 2 5.91 -14.07 9.33
C SER A 2 6.71 -12.82 9.02
N ALA A 3 7.29 -12.72 7.82
CA ALA A 3 8.05 -11.55 7.45
C ALA A 3 7.11 -10.36 7.18
N ARG A 4 7.38 -9.21 7.82
CA ARG A 4 6.62 -7.96 7.65
C ARG A 4 7.56 -6.82 7.29
N ARG A 5 7.18 -6.03 6.30
CA ARG A 5 7.89 -4.83 5.86
C ARG A 5 6.93 -3.65 5.89
N MET A 6 7.40 -2.50 6.32
CA MET A 6 6.62 -1.28 6.42
C MET A 6 7.38 -0.13 5.79
N LEU A 7 6.69 0.66 5.00
CA LEU A 7 7.22 1.83 4.32
C LEU A 7 6.26 2.98 4.51
N LYS A 8 6.77 4.12 4.99
CA LYS A 8 6.01 5.38 5.01
C LYS A 8 6.16 6.06 3.66
N VAL A 9 5.05 6.50 3.11
CA VAL A 9 4.96 7.17 1.81
C VAL A 9 4.09 8.42 1.95
N ASP A 10 4.30 9.40 1.08
CA ASP A 10 3.39 10.53 0.92
C ASP A 10 2.32 10.18 -0.11
N MET A 11 1.05 10.42 0.22
CA MET A 11 -0.09 10.27 -0.67
C MET A 11 -0.83 11.62 -0.75
N ASN A 12 -0.45 12.46 -1.70
CA ASN A 12 -1.06 13.78 -1.95
C ASN A 12 -0.89 14.77 -0.78
N GLY A 13 0.29 14.79 -0.17
CA GLY A 13 0.58 15.63 0.99
C GLY A 13 0.09 15.06 2.32
N GLU A 14 -0.58 13.90 2.30
CA GLU A 14 -0.98 13.16 3.50
C GLU A 14 -0.06 11.96 3.72
N PRO A 15 0.45 11.74 4.95
CA PRO A 15 1.27 10.58 5.25
C PRO A 15 0.44 9.29 5.17
N ALA A 16 1.01 8.28 4.53
CA ALA A 16 0.45 6.95 4.44
C ALA A 16 1.48 5.86 4.74
N GLU A 17 0.98 4.72 5.18
CA GLU A 17 1.76 3.54 5.52
C GLU A 17 1.42 2.40 4.56
N VAL A 18 2.43 1.94 3.84
CA VAL A 18 2.41 0.70 3.08
C VAL A 18 2.95 -0.41 3.97
N VAL A 19 2.13 -1.44 4.22
CA VAL A 19 2.53 -2.62 4.97
C VAL A 19 2.46 -3.82 4.05
N VAL A 20 3.58 -4.55 3.93
CA VAL A 20 3.69 -5.80 3.17
C VAL A 20 3.94 -6.92 4.16
N THR A 21 3.08 -7.94 4.15
CA THR A 21 3.12 -9.03 5.12
C THR A 21 3.05 -10.37 4.40
N GLU A 22 3.93 -11.29 4.77
CA GLU A 22 3.83 -12.69 4.40
C GLU A 22 2.67 -13.35 5.16
N VAL A 23 1.59 -13.66 4.45
CA VAL A 23 0.36 -14.21 5.05
C VAL A 23 0.41 -15.73 5.15
N THR A 24 1.08 -16.38 4.21
CA THR A 24 1.47 -17.79 4.25
C THR A 24 2.86 -17.94 3.61
N PRO A 25 3.62 -19.00 3.87
CA PRO A 25 4.96 -19.18 3.29
C PRO A 25 4.97 -18.99 1.77
N GLY A 26 5.74 -18.02 1.27
CA GLY A 26 5.82 -17.69 -0.16
C GLY A 26 4.59 -16.98 -0.73
N ARG A 27 3.75 -16.37 0.11
CA ARG A 27 2.60 -15.56 -0.30
C ARG A 27 2.49 -14.29 0.52
N TRP A 28 2.44 -13.17 -0.18
CA TRP A 28 2.59 -11.84 0.39
C TRP A 28 1.41 -10.97 0.02
N SER A 29 0.77 -10.37 1.02
CA SER A 29 -0.25 -9.34 0.80
C SER A 29 0.30 -7.98 1.20
N TRP A 30 -0.33 -6.93 0.70
CA TRP A 30 -0.05 -5.57 1.10
C TRP A 30 -1.33 -4.84 1.51
N SER A 31 -1.18 -3.86 2.37
CA SER A 31 -2.24 -2.95 2.79
C SER A 31 -1.71 -1.52 2.83
N ILE A 32 -2.51 -0.56 2.39
CA ILE A 32 -2.19 0.87 2.46
C ILE A 32 -3.14 1.53 3.47
N ARG A 33 -2.59 2.29 4.41
CA ARG A 33 -3.36 3.04 5.41
C ARG A 33 -2.90 4.51 5.40
N ARG A 34 -3.80 5.44 5.14
CA ARG A 34 -3.55 6.87 5.36
C ARG A 34 -3.76 7.19 6.84
N GLU A 35 -2.98 8.11 7.40
CA GLU A 35 -3.11 8.51 8.80
C GLU A 35 -4.53 9.08 9.05
N GLY A 36 -5.26 8.52 10.02
CA GLY A 36 -6.63 8.94 10.34
C GLY A 36 -7.72 8.49 9.35
N GLN A 37 -7.41 7.70 8.32
CA GLN A 37 -8.41 7.18 7.36
C GLN A 37 -8.50 5.64 7.34
N SER A 38 -9.56 5.15 6.70
CA SER A 38 -9.77 3.71 6.46
C SER A 38 -8.77 3.14 5.45
N LEU A 39 -8.66 1.81 5.43
CA LEU A 39 -7.82 1.05 4.48
C LEU A 39 -8.04 1.54 3.03
N VAL A 40 -6.98 2.02 2.38
CA VAL A 40 -7.03 2.54 1.01
C VAL A 40 -7.10 1.40 -0.01
N GLY A 41 -6.45 0.27 0.28
CA GLY A 41 -6.48 -0.90 -0.59
C GLY A 41 -5.77 -2.10 0.03
N SER A 42 -6.11 -3.27 -0.48
CA SER A 42 -5.42 -4.53 -0.18
C SER A 42 -5.44 -5.45 -1.40
N THR A 43 -4.45 -6.34 -1.52
CA THR A 43 -4.33 -7.27 -2.65
C THR A 43 -4.50 -8.73 -2.27
N MET A 44 -4.82 -9.55 -3.28
CA MET A 44 -4.66 -11.00 -3.21
C MET A 44 -3.17 -11.39 -3.03
N PRO A 45 -2.84 -12.49 -2.34
CA PRO A 45 -1.46 -12.81 -2.03
C PRO A 45 -0.59 -13.06 -3.27
N LEU A 46 0.51 -12.32 -3.37
CA LEU A 46 1.50 -12.34 -4.44
C LEU A 46 2.68 -13.26 -4.12
N PRO A 47 3.40 -13.79 -5.14
CA PRO A 47 4.42 -14.81 -4.94
C PRO A 47 5.68 -14.32 -4.19
N THR A 48 5.93 -13.01 -4.16
CA THR A 48 7.09 -12.43 -3.46
C THR A 48 6.74 -11.12 -2.76
N GLY A 49 7.47 -10.81 -1.69
CA GLY A 49 7.34 -9.54 -0.99
C GLY A 49 7.72 -8.33 -1.86
N GLN A 50 8.61 -8.51 -2.84
CA GLN A 50 8.95 -7.46 -3.80
C GLN A 50 7.79 -7.17 -4.75
N ALA A 51 7.12 -8.21 -5.29
CA ALA A 51 5.93 -8.03 -6.14
C ALA A 51 4.81 -7.35 -5.35
N ALA A 52 4.62 -7.74 -4.09
CA ALA A 52 3.66 -7.08 -3.20
C ALA A 52 4.00 -5.61 -2.95
N MET A 53 5.28 -5.28 -2.71
CA MET A 53 5.70 -3.89 -2.55
C MET A 53 5.48 -3.06 -3.82
N GLN A 54 5.83 -3.59 -4.99
CA GLN A 54 5.62 -2.88 -6.27
C GLN A 54 4.14 -2.63 -6.56
N ALA A 55 3.29 -3.63 -6.30
CA ALA A 55 1.84 -3.49 -6.45
C ALA A 55 1.28 -2.41 -5.50
N ALA A 56 1.72 -2.39 -4.24
CA ALA A 56 1.31 -1.36 -3.28
C ALA A 56 1.73 0.05 -3.72
N LEU A 57 2.97 0.22 -4.19
CA LEU A 57 3.48 1.51 -4.66
C LEU A 57 2.76 2.00 -5.93
N ASN A 58 2.39 1.07 -6.82
CA ASN A 58 1.57 1.41 -7.99
C ASN A 58 0.17 1.88 -7.56
N GLU A 59 -0.44 1.23 -6.57
CA GLU A 59 -1.73 1.67 -6.03
C GLU A 59 -1.62 3.05 -5.37
N VAL A 60 -0.57 3.29 -4.57
CA VAL A 60 -0.27 4.61 -4.00
C VAL A 60 -0.23 5.68 -5.10
N ARG A 61 0.50 5.43 -6.20
CA ARG A 61 0.59 6.35 -7.33
C ARG A 61 -0.77 6.57 -8.01
N ASN A 62 -1.56 5.52 -8.18
CA ASN A 62 -2.89 5.61 -8.80
C ASN A 62 -3.86 6.41 -7.93
N ALA A 63 -3.92 6.11 -6.64
CA ALA A 63 -4.73 6.83 -5.67
C ALA A 63 -4.29 8.30 -5.55
N SER A 64 -2.99 8.57 -5.68
CA SER A 64 -2.47 9.93 -5.74
C SER A 64 -2.91 10.68 -7.00
N ALA A 65 -2.87 10.03 -8.17
CA ALA A 65 -3.27 10.62 -9.44
C ALA A 65 -4.79 10.81 -9.58
N GLN A 66 -5.60 10.09 -8.79
CA GLN A 66 -7.07 10.12 -8.84
C GLN A 66 -7.72 11.21 -7.98
N GLU A 67 -6.99 12.00 -7.20
CA GLU A 67 -7.54 13.22 -6.60
C GLU A 67 -7.38 14.35 -7.63
N PRO A 68 -8.41 14.68 -8.45
CA PRO A 68 -8.33 15.87 -9.25
C PRO A 68 -8.42 17.04 -8.28
N HIS A 69 -7.63 18.07 -8.54
CA HIS A 69 -7.92 19.43 -8.10
C HIS A 69 -9.44 19.65 -8.01
N LYS A 70 -9.99 19.69 -6.79
CA LYS A 70 -11.29 20.30 -6.57
C LYS A 70 -11.04 21.80 -6.67
N THR A 71 -11.06 22.29 -7.90
CA THR A 71 -11.18 23.71 -8.21
C THR A 71 -12.52 24.17 -7.64
N ALA A 72 -12.49 25.01 -6.60
CA ALA A 72 -13.55 25.94 -6.23
C ALA A 72 -12.99 26.98 -5.26
#